data_AF-A0A0R1SLY2-F1
#
_entry.id   AF-A0A0R1SLY2-F1
#
_cell.length_a   1.000
_cell.length_b   1.000
_cell.length_c   1.000
_cell.angle_alpha   90.00
_cell.angle_beta   90.00
_cell.angle_gamma   90.00
#
_symmetry.space_group_name_H-M   'P 1'
#
loop_
_entity.id
_entity.type
_entity.pdbx_description
1 polymer ?
#
loop_
_entity_poly.entity_id
_entity_poly.type
_entity_poly.pdbx_seq_one_letter_code
_entity_poly.pdbx_strand_id
1 'polypeptide(L)' 'MDWEKTSVKITLQNKEKYGDKKIHVAFNDIGSNPEVTQINLFIAGITDLLEEGTTITNVEVLKIEKLAK' A
#
# COMPACT_ATOMS: atom_id res chain seq x y z
N MET A 1 14.40 -11.12 18.44
CA MET A 1 14.27 -10.22 17.29
C MET A 1 12.79 -9.90 17.21
N ASP A 2 12.44 -8.63 17.36
CA ASP A 2 11.06 -8.13 17.25
C ASP A 2 10.84 -7.82 15.77
N TRP A 3 9.89 -8.51 15.13
CA TRP A 3 9.64 -8.36 13.70
C TRP A 3 8.44 -7.42 13.60
N GLU A 4 8.69 -6.13 13.38
CA GLU A 4 7.63 -5.14 13.19
C GLU A 4 7.04 -5.31 11.79
N LYS A 5 5.86 -5.94 11.72
CA LYS A 5 5.15 -6.14 10.45
C LYS A 5 4.59 -4.81 9.96
N THR A 6 5.00 -4.38 8.77
CA THR A 6 4.42 -3.21 8.12
C THR A 6 3.26 -3.63 7.22
N SER A 7 2.17 -2.86 7.27
CA SER A 7 1.03 -3.00 6.37
C SER A 7 0.78 -1.69 5.66
N VAL A 8 0.52 -1.74 4.35
CA VAL A 8 0.23 -0.57 3.52
C VAL A 8 -1.16 -0.73 2.92
N LYS A 9 -1.99 0.29 3.09
CA LYS A 9 -3.29 0.40 2.44
C LYS A 9 -3.20 1.46 1.36
N ILE A 10 -3.58 1.08 0.16
CA ILE A 10 -3.61 1.93 -1.01
C ILE A 10 -5.06 2.14 -1.41
N THR A 11 -5.44 3.39 -1.63
CA THR A 11 -6.75 3.74 -2.17
C THR A 11 -6.60 4.12 -3.63
N LEU A 12 -7.25 3.34 -4.48
CA LEU A 12 -7.26 3.46 -5.93
C LEU A 12 -8.58 4.03 -6.41
N GLN A 13 -8.54 4.75 -7.52
CA GLN A 13 -9.73 5.21 -8.22
C GLN A 13 -9.53 5.02 -9.73
N ASN A 14 -10.49 4.39 -10.40
CA ASN A 14 -10.56 4.35 -11.86
C ASN A 14 -11.99 4.74 -12.25
N LYS A 15 -12.15 5.98 -12.73
CA LYS A 15 -13.45 6.57 -13.01
C LYS A 15 -14.14 5.90 -14.20
N GLU A 16 -13.37 5.48 -15.19
CA GLU A 16 -13.89 4.85 -16.40
C GLU A 16 -14.44 3.46 -16.12
N LYS A 17 -13.81 2.70 -15.22
CA LYS A 17 -14.19 1.32 -14.91
C LYS A 17 -15.17 1.19 -13.74
N TYR A 18 -15.02 2.01 -12.69
CA TYR A 18 -15.77 1.86 -11.44
C TYR A 18 -16.57 3.12 -11.04
N GLY A 19 -16.59 4.16 -11.88
CA GLY A 19 -17.21 5.45 -11.55
C GLY A 19 -16.51 6.18 -10.40
N ASP A 20 -17.23 6.93 -9.58
CA ASP A 20 -16.65 7.66 -8.44
C ASP A 20 -16.33 6.77 -7.23
N LYS A 21 -16.35 5.44 -7.39
CA LYS A 21 -16.04 4.49 -6.32
C LYS A 21 -14.53 4.46 -6.06
N LYS A 22 -14.17 4.44 -4.78
CA LYS A 22 -12.80 4.21 -4.31
C LYS A 22 -12.61 2.73 -4.00
N ILE A 23 -11.53 2.15 -4.51
CA ILE A 23 -11.13 0.77 -4.21
C ILE A 23 -10.01 0.84 -3.18
N HIS A 24 -10.10 0.01 -2.14
CA HIS A 24 -9.05 -0.11 -1.14
C HIS A 24 -8.35 -1.46 -1.30
N VAL A 25 -7.03 -1.42 -1.48
CA VAL A 25 -6.18 -2.61 -1.52
C VAL A 25 -5.24 -2.54 -0.32
N ALA A 26 -5.27 -3.56 0.52
CA ALA A 26 -4.38 -3.66 1.69
C ALA A 26 -3.33 -4.74 1.45
N PHE A 27 -2.08 -4.35 1.57
CA PHE A 27 -0.92 -5.24 1.54
C PHE A 27 -0.43 -5.40 2.97
N ASN A 28 -0.71 -6.56 3.54
CA ASN A 28 -0.30 -6.92 4.89
C ASN A 28 1.07 -7.61 4.83
N ASP A 29 1.84 -7.48 5.91
CA ASP A 29 3.11 -8.19 6.10
C ASP A 29 4.14 -7.98 4.98
N ILE A 30 4.21 -6.78 4.39
CA ILE A 30 5.15 -6.43 3.28
C ILE A 30 6.63 -6.47 3.67
N GLY A 31 6.94 -6.61 4.96
CA GLY A 31 8.30 -6.77 5.46
C GLY A 31 8.39 -6.45 6.95
N SER A 32 9.51 -6.86 7.55
CA SER A 32 9.88 -6.41 8.88
C SER A 32 10.59 -5.06 8.77
N ASN A 33 9.98 -3.99 9.28
CA ASN A 33 10.53 -2.63 9.29
C ASN A 33 11.19 -2.17 7.96
N PRO A 34 10.45 -2.15 6.84
CA PRO A 34 10.98 -1.68 5.57
C PRO A 34 11.32 -0.18 5.64
N GLU A 35 12.42 0.20 5.01
CA GLU A 35 12.76 1.61 4.88
C GLU A 35 11.72 2.36 4.03
N VAL A 36 11.58 3.67 4.25
CA VAL A 36 10.71 4.55 3.44
C VAL A 36 11.00 4.38 1.94
N THR A 37 12.26 4.22 1.57
CA THR A 37 12.68 3.96 0.18
C THR A 37 12.09 2.66 -0.38
N GLN A 38 12.03 1.59 0.42
CA GLN A 38 11.46 0.31 0.01
C GLN A 38 9.93 0.41 -0.13
N ILE A 39 9.26 1.13 0.76
CA ILE A 39 7.82 1.41 0.66
C ILE A 39 7.54 2.23 -0.62
N ASN A 40 8.37 3.22 -0.93
CA ASN A 40 8.23 4.02 -2.15
C ASN A 40 8.42 3.18 -3.42
N LEU A 41 9.43 2.30 -3.44
CA LEU A 41 9.64 1.37 -4.56
C LEU A 41 8.47 0.40 -4.72
N PHE A 42 7.90 -0.08 -3.61
CA PHE A 42 6.71 -0.92 -3.61
C PHE A 42 5.50 -0.20 -4.22
N ILE A 43 5.25 1.05 -3.83
CA ILE A 43 4.17 1.88 -4.39
C ILE A 43 4.40 2.15 -5.88
N ALA A 44 5.65 2.45 -6.28
CA ALA A 44 6.01 2.66 -7.68
C ALA A 44 5.74 1.41 -8.54
N GLY A 45 6.18 0.23 -8.07
CA GLY A 45 5.91 -1.03 -8.75
C GLY A 45 4.42 -1.37 -8.84
N ILE A 46 3.62 -1.02 -7.81
CA ILE A 46 2.16 -1.15 -7.90
C ILE A 46 1.60 -0.22 -8.97
N THR A 47 2.06 1.03 -9.00
CA THR A 47 1.62 2.03 -9.99
C THR A 47 1.85 1.55 -11.42
N ASP A 48 3.01 0.94 -11.70
CA ASP A 48 3.34 0.39 -13.02
C ASP A 48 2.44 -0.80 -13.42
N LEU A 49 1.88 -1.51 -12.45
CA LEU A 49 0.96 -2.64 -12.66
C LEU A 49 -0.51 -2.22 -12.71
N LEU A 50 -0.81 -0.95 -12.48
CA LEU A 50 -2.18 -0.46 -12.53
C LEU A 50 -2.67 -0.42 -13.98
N GLU A 51 -3.90 -0.85 -14.19
CA GLU A 51 -4.59 -0.69 -15.47
C GLU A 51 -4.73 0.81 -15.83
N GLU A 52 -4.71 1.11 -17.12
CA GLU A 52 -4.87 2.47 -17.65
C GLU A 52 -6.10 3.18 -17.04
N GLY A 53 -5.93 4.46 -16.69
CA GLY A 53 -6.97 5.26 -16.02
C GLY A 53 -7.10 5.02 -14.51
N THR A 54 -6.33 4.11 -13.91
CA THR A 54 -6.30 3.92 -12.46
C THR A 54 -5.31 4.88 -11.80
N THR A 55 -5.76 5.57 -10.76
CA THR A 55 -4.97 6.55 -10.01
C THR A 55 -4.91 6.19 -8.54
N ILE A 56 -3.73 6.40 -7.93
CA ILE A 56 -3.57 6.30 -6.48
C ILE A 56 -4.01 7.61 -5.86
N THR A 57 -5.03 7.55 -5.01
CA THR A 57 -5.60 8.73 -4.34
C THR A 57 -5.09 8.91 -2.91
N ASN A 58 -4.72 7.82 -2.24
CA ASN A 58 -4.18 7.86 -0.89
C ASN A 58 -3.35 6.61 -0.60
N VAL A 59 -2.29 6.75 0.20
CA VAL A 59 -1.48 5.65 0.72
C VAL A 59 -1.34 5.83 2.22
N GLU A 60 -1.75 4.82 2.98
CA GLU A 60 -1.70 4.79 4.44
C GLU A 60 -0.80 3.64 4.89
N VAL A 61 0.22 3.93 5.70
CA VAL A 61 0.99 2.90 6.42
C VAL A 61 0.23 2.62 7.71
N LEU A 62 -0.39 1.45 7.82
CA LEU A 62 -1.42 1.17 8.83
C LEU A 62 -0.85 0.83 10.21
N LYS A 63 0.25 0.08 10.30
CA LYS A 63 0.81 -0.35 11.58
C LYS A 63 2.29 -0.70 11.46
N ILE A 64 3.01 -0.34 12.52
CA ILE A 64 4.33 -0.85 12.90
C ILE A 64 4.12 -1.36 14.33
N GLU A 65 3.68 -2.60 14.48
CA GLU A 65 3.50 -3.18 15.82
C GLU A 65 4.76 -3.93 16.23
N LYS A 66 5.44 -3.41 17.26
CA LYS A 66 6.46 -4.12 18.00
C LYS A 66 5.78 -5.28 18.73
N LEU A 67 6.05 -6.51 18.32
CA LEU A 67 5.58 -7.69 19.05
C LEU A 67 6.25 -7.66 20.43
N ALA A 68 5.50 -7.21 21.44
CA ALA A 68 5.93 -7.26 22.83
C ALA A 68 6.20 -8.72 23.20
N LYS A 69 7.42 -9.00 23.64
CA LYS A 69 7.84 -10.28 24.22
C LYS A 69 7.51 -10.34 25.70
#